data_AF-A0A8H6Z7Y2-F1
#
_entry.id   AF-A0A8H6Z7Y2-F1
#
_cell.length_a   1.000
_cell.length_b   1.000
_cell.length_c   1.000
_cell.angle_alpha   90.00
_cell.angle_beta   90.00
_cell.angle_gamma   90.00
#
_symmetry.space_group_name_H-M   'P 1'
#
loop_
_entity.id
_entity.type
_entity.pdbx_description
1 polymer ?
#
loop_
_entity_poly.entity_id
_entity_poly.type
_entity_poly.pdbx_seq_one_letter_code
_entity_poly.pdbx_strand_id
1 'polypeptide(L)'
;MAYYNSSIPTTGGPNDPQPPQLSPEQWAHAYRQFQYQLNPQLPTPPPPPHLPLPGPVIDPALQPSQDTSTDQRLDALEREVELLRAEKRTNPETPAGPSKKRRKKQQKPSLYILRHSTGLSKEQNRVRGQLMKKVKTEGMRLTGRTTEPDSEADDESDSPTTRTPHPVMSYNFAATVEDPINVKIFNRIADLIWTEQHDPKSATFSLAHADVLFTREDLVEFAKTNFRSWKTKWRGKNDPEVAQRQAKAAQKDRQDLRKKELKANRIKAVPEYKKKFKHDPICVLETDWMSDEISGPDTDDEDTKADHRRRLVKAARLGPLQQNDDVWEVVRPGFQSLEMSQTKDDLDKIVKEQRDNKPKRVRGRVTRISFGNTHDRLPAGTIYPFMLSQSWYDEHIEGNEELENEMKMYTKDPKGFGDS
;
A
#
# COMPACT_ATOMS: atom_id res chain seq x y z
N MET A 1 -74.83 -14.58 12.68
CA MET A 1 -74.01 -14.44 13.90
C MET A 1 -73.22 -15.73 14.07
N ALA A 2 -71.93 -15.71 13.74
CA ALA A 2 -71.03 -16.86 13.91
C ALA A 2 -69.87 -16.40 14.79
N TYR A 3 -69.75 -17.00 15.98
CA TYR A 3 -68.64 -16.77 16.90
C TYR A 3 -67.44 -17.61 16.44
N TYR A 4 -66.39 -16.96 15.96
CA TYR A 4 -65.10 -17.61 15.71
C TYR A 4 -64.38 -17.74 17.06
N ASN A 5 -64.32 -18.97 17.57
CA ASN A 5 -63.53 -19.32 18.74
C ASN A 5 -62.15 -19.78 18.25
N SER A 6 -61.17 -18.87 18.27
CA SER A 6 -59.78 -19.17 17.88
C SER A 6 -59.01 -19.72 19.08
N SER A 7 -58.96 -21.04 19.21
CA SER A 7 -58.07 -21.73 20.15
C SER A 7 -56.65 -21.71 19.61
N ILE A 8 -55.76 -20.96 20.26
CA ILE A 8 -54.32 -20.95 19.95
C ILE A 8 -53.70 -22.22 20.57
N PRO A 9 -52.99 -23.06 19.80
CA PRO A 9 -52.35 -24.26 20.32
C PRO A 9 -51.16 -23.88 21.20
N THR A 10 -51.19 -24.33 22.46
CA THR A 10 -50.10 -24.16 23.41
C THR A 10 -49.08 -25.29 23.21
N THR A 11 -48.10 -25.08 22.34
CA THR A 11 -46.92 -25.95 22.23
C THR A 11 -45.85 -25.45 23.21
N GLY A 12 -45.94 -25.87 24.47
CA GLY A 12 -44.89 -25.66 25.46
C GLY A 12 -44.48 -27.02 26.03
N GLY A 13 -43.39 -27.58 25.52
CA GLY A 13 -42.82 -28.80 26.06
C GLY A 13 -42.01 -28.49 27.33
N PRO A 14 -41.89 -29.43 28.29
CA PRO A 14 -41.18 -29.20 29.56
C PRO A 14 -39.66 -28.96 29.44
N ASN A 15 -39.11 -28.86 28.22
CA ASN A 15 -37.70 -28.64 27.92
C ASN A 15 -37.45 -27.44 26.97
N ASP A 16 -38.45 -26.58 26.73
CA ASP A 16 -38.19 -25.38 25.93
C ASP A 16 -37.26 -24.44 26.73
N PRO A 17 -36.12 -24.01 26.14
CA PRO A 17 -35.18 -23.14 26.82
C PRO A 17 -35.91 -21.86 27.22
N GLN A 18 -35.95 -21.59 28.53
CA GLN A 18 -36.53 -20.35 29.02
C GLN A 18 -35.85 -19.18 28.33
N PRO A 19 -36.60 -18.23 27.77
CA PRO A 19 -36.02 -17.04 27.18
C PRO A 19 -35.16 -16.34 28.24
N PRO A 20 -33.97 -15.83 27.86
CA PRO A 20 -33.07 -15.18 28.81
C PRO A 20 -33.82 -14.06 29.52
N GLN A 21 -33.82 -14.09 30.85
CA GLN A 21 -34.40 -13.02 31.65
C GLN A 21 -33.50 -11.79 31.54
N LEU A 22 -33.83 -10.92 30.60
CA LEU A 22 -33.20 -9.62 30.46
C LEU A 22 -33.71 -8.70 31.56
N SER A 23 -32.80 -7.99 32.22
CA SER A 23 -33.15 -6.90 33.13
C SER A 23 -33.94 -5.80 32.40
N PRO A 24 -34.72 -4.97 33.11
CA PRO A 24 -35.44 -3.85 32.50
C PRO A 24 -34.55 -2.93 31.65
N GLU A 25 -33.29 -2.72 32.06
CA GLU A 25 -32.31 -1.92 31.31
C GLU A 25 -31.87 -2.60 30.02
N GLN A 26 -31.64 -3.92 30.05
CA GLN A 26 -31.30 -4.70 28.86
C GLN A 26 -32.46 -4.74 27.86
N TRP A 27 -33.71 -4.84 28.35
CA TRP A 27 -34.91 -4.73 27.51
C TRP A 27 -35.01 -3.35 26.85
N ALA A 28 -34.79 -2.28 27.61
CA ALA A 28 -34.81 -0.92 27.08
C ALA A 28 -33.69 -0.66 26.06
N HIS A 29 -32.54 -1.31 26.19
CA HIS A 29 -31.44 -1.24 25.23
C HIS A 29 -31.76 -2.05 23.96
N ALA A 30 -32.22 -3.29 24.09
CA ALA A 30 -32.59 -4.14 22.96
C ALA A 30 -33.74 -3.54 22.13
N TYR A 31 -34.75 -2.97 22.79
CA TYR A 31 -35.86 -2.30 22.11
C TYR A 31 -35.40 -1.05 21.34
N ARG A 32 -34.44 -0.28 21.89
CA ARG A 32 -33.87 0.88 21.20
C ARG A 32 -33.04 0.49 19.98
N GLN A 33 -32.24 -0.59 20.07
CA GLN A 33 -31.51 -1.16 18.93
C GLN A 33 -32.48 -1.59 17.82
N PHE A 34 -33.58 -2.25 18.20
CA PHE A 34 -34.62 -2.66 17.26
C PHE A 34 -35.29 -1.46 16.58
N GLN A 35 -35.59 -0.38 17.31
CA GLN A 35 -36.13 0.85 16.72
C GLN A 35 -35.15 1.53 15.75
N TYR A 36 -33.84 1.46 16.02
CA TYR A 36 -32.82 2.01 15.12
C TYR A 36 -32.73 1.23 13.80
N GLN A 37 -32.89 -0.10 13.84
CA GLN A 37 -32.96 -0.93 12.63
C GLN A 37 -34.17 -0.58 11.76
N LEU A 38 -35.29 -0.18 12.37
CA LEU A 38 -36.49 0.23 11.64
C LEU A 38 -36.42 1.67 11.10
N ASN A 39 -35.60 2.55 11.70
CA ASN A 39 -35.46 3.94 11.25
C ASN A 39 -34.03 4.49 11.47
N PRO A 40 -33.15 4.40 10.45
CA PRO A 40 -31.74 4.81 10.55
C PRO A 40 -31.50 6.32 10.72
N GLN A 41 -32.54 7.15 10.63
CA GLN A 41 -32.45 8.61 10.73
C GLN A 41 -32.50 9.12 12.19
N LEU A 42 -32.70 8.23 13.16
CA LEU A 42 -32.67 8.61 14.58
C LEU A 42 -31.22 8.95 15.01
N PRO A 43 -31.01 9.99 15.83
CA PRO A 43 -29.70 10.28 16.38
C PRO A 43 -29.17 9.08 17.17
N THR A 44 -27.90 8.74 16.97
CA THR A 44 -27.26 7.63 17.69
C THR A 44 -27.33 7.87 19.19
N PRO A 45 -27.77 6.88 19.99
CA PRO A 45 -27.81 7.05 21.43
C PRO A 45 -26.38 7.24 21.98
N PRO A 46 -26.21 8.02 23.05
CA PRO A 46 -24.93 8.14 23.72
C PRO A 46 -24.46 6.75 24.19
N PRO A 47 -23.15 6.46 24.12
CA PRO A 47 -22.62 5.20 24.60
C PRO A 47 -23.01 5.01 26.08
N PRO A 48 -23.32 3.78 26.51
CA PRO A 48 -23.66 3.51 27.90
C PRO A 48 -22.51 4.00 28.79
N PRO A 49 -22.82 4.59 29.97
CA PRO A 49 -21.79 5.00 30.92
C PRO A 49 -20.94 3.78 31.26
N HIS A 50 -19.63 3.89 31.02
CA HIS A 50 -18.67 2.86 31.39
C HIS A 50 -18.76 2.67 32.91
N LEU A 51 -19.40 1.59 33.34
CA LEU A 51 -19.28 1.13 34.72
C LEU A 51 -17.79 0.81 34.94
N PRO A 52 -17.15 1.37 35.97
CA PRO A 52 -15.75 1.09 36.25
C PRO A 52 -15.62 -0.41 36.52
N LEU A 53 -14.95 -1.10 35.60
CA LEU A 53 -14.53 -2.47 35.82
C LEU A 53 -13.65 -2.49 37.07
N PRO A 54 -13.87 -3.42 38.03
CA PRO A 54 -12.95 -3.59 39.15
C PRO A 54 -11.57 -3.89 38.56
N GLY A 55 -10.64 -2.97 38.78
CA GLY A 55 -9.27 -3.09 38.29
C GLY A 55 -8.63 -4.38 38.83
N PRO A 56 -7.76 -5.03 38.04
CA PRO A 56 -7.01 -6.18 38.53
C PRO A 56 -6.23 -5.77 39.78
N VAL A 57 -6.33 -6.57 40.84
CA VAL A 57 -5.50 -6.42 42.03
C VAL A 57 -4.05 -6.68 41.59
N ILE A 58 -3.30 -5.61 41.37
CA ILE A 58 -1.88 -5.67 41.03
C ILE A 58 -1.12 -6.01 42.31
N ASP A 59 -0.44 -7.15 42.27
CA ASP A 59 0.47 -7.61 43.32
C ASP A 59 1.62 -6.59 43.48
N PRO A 60 1.80 -5.95 44.66
CA PRO A 60 2.82 -4.93 44.88
C PRO A 60 4.26 -5.45 44.72
N ALA A 61 4.46 -6.76 44.53
CA ALA A 61 5.76 -7.36 44.24
C ALA A 61 6.22 -7.23 42.76
N LEU A 62 5.38 -6.72 41.85
CA LEU A 62 5.69 -6.57 40.41
C LEU A 62 5.83 -5.10 39.97
N GLN A 63 6.42 -4.25 40.81
CA GLN A 63 6.85 -2.94 40.34
C GLN A 63 8.07 -3.09 39.41
N PRO A 64 8.01 -2.62 38.16
CA PRO A 64 9.18 -2.59 37.29
C PRO A 64 10.24 -1.71 37.93
N SER A 65 11.42 -2.27 38.17
CA SER A 65 12.61 -1.50 38.51
C SER A 65 12.76 -0.41 37.46
N GLN A 66 12.79 0.85 37.90
CA GLN A 66 13.15 1.97 37.06
C GLN A 66 14.60 1.77 36.62
N ASP A 67 14.79 1.12 35.47
CA ASP A 67 16.08 1.00 34.83
C ASP A 67 16.46 2.38 34.29
N THR A 68 17.13 3.18 35.13
CA THR A 68 17.78 4.45 34.76
C THR A 68 18.79 4.29 33.60
N SER A 69 19.04 3.06 33.16
CA SER A 69 19.89 2.70 32.03
C SER A 69 19.26 2.99 30.67
N THR A 70 17.92 2.95 30.53
CA THR A 70 17.28 3.21 29.22
C THR A 70 17.28 4.69 28.89
N ASP A 71 17.04 5.54 29.87
CA ASP A 71 17.00 6.99 29.68
C ASP A 71 18.39 7.56 29.39
N GLN A 72 19.43 7.05 30.06
CA GLN A 72 20.82 7.40 29.73
C GLN A 72 21.22 7.00 28.30
N ARG A 73 20.62 5.95 27.75
CA ARG A 73 20.91 5.47 26.40
C ARG A 73 20.21 6.31 25.32
N LEU A 74 19.03 6.84 25.62
CA LEU A 74 18.32 7.77 24.75
C LEU A 74 19.05 9.13 24.67
N ASP A 75 19.46 9.68 25.81
CA ASP A 75 20.25 10.93 25.87
C ASP A 75 21.58 10.82 25.09
N ALA A 76 22.24 9.66 25.15
CA ALA A 76 23.48 9.42 24.42
C ALA A 76 23.26 9.39 22.89
N LEU A 77 22.15 8.79 22.43
CA LEU A 77 21.80 8.73 21.01
C LEU A 77 21.40 10.10 20.45
N GLU A 78 20.68 10.91 21.22
CA GLU A 78 20.30 12.26 20.79
C GLU A 78 21.52 13.15 20.57
N ARG A 79 22.52 13.09 21.46
CA ARG A 79 23.80 13.81 21.28
C ARG A 79 24.58 13.35 20.06
N GLU A 80 24.59 12.06 19.75
CA GLU A 80 25.28 11.52 18.57
C GLU A 80 24.63 12.02 17.27
N VAL A 81 23.29 12.05 17.22
CA VAL A 81 22.54 12.59 16.07
C VAL A 81 22.79 14.10 15.89
N GLU A 82 22.87 14.85 16.98
CA GLU A 82 23.13 16.29 16.93
C GLU A 82 24.56 16.59 16.45
N LEU A 83 25.57 15.82 16.88
CA LEU A 83 26.94 15.94 16.38
C LEU A 83 27.02 15.65 14.86
N LEU A 84 26.32 14.62 14.38
CA LEU A 84 26.28 14.30 12.95
C LEU A 84 25.56 15.40 12.13
N ARG A 85 24.57 16.07 12.71
CA ARG A 85 23.92 17.23 12.08
C ARG A 85 24.81 18.46 12.08
N ALA A 86 25.60 18.69 13.13
CA ALA A 86 26.55 19.80 13.23
C ALA A 86 27.72 19.62 12.25
N GLU A 87 28.30 18.42 12.15
CA GLU A 87 29.38 18.11 11.21
C GLU A 87 28.96 18.31 9.74
N LYS A 88 27.68 18.07 9.45
CA LYS A 88 27.10 18.31 8.13
C LYS A 88 26.88 19.80 7.81
N ARG A 89 26.82 20.67 8.83
CA ARG A 89 26.63 22.12 8.69
C ARG A 89 27.96 22.89 8.58
N THR A 90 29.05 22.36 9.11
CA THR A 90 30.37 23.04 9.13
C THR A 90 31.22 22.82 7.87
N ASN A 91 30.66 22.31 6.78
CA ASN A 91 31.37 22.21 5.51
C ASN A 91 30.75 23.17 4.46
N PRO A 92 30.96 24.48 4.60
CA PRO A 92 30.50 25.46 3.62
C PRO A 92 31.34 25.39 2.34
N GLU A 93 30.66 25.16 1.23
CA GLU A 93 30.94 25.70 -0.10
C GLU A 93 32.42 25.87 -0.49
N THR A 94 33.00 24.80 -1.03
CA THR A 94 34.08 24.96 -2.00
C THR A 94 33.47 25.47 -3.32
N PRO A 95 33.94 26.58 -3.91
CA PRO A 95 33.35 27.16 -5.10
C PRO A 95 33.43 26.19 -6.29
N ALA A 96 32.36 26.18 -7.08
CA ALA A 96 32.14 25.32 -8.23
C ALA A 96 33.19 25.52 -9.34
N GLY A 97 34.35 24.87 -9.19
CA GLY A 97 35.25 24.60 -10.31
C GLY A 97 34.61 23.60 -11.29
N PRO A 98 35.01 23.61 -12.57
CA PRO A 98 34.46 22.71 -13.58
C PRO A 98 34.61 21.28 -13.09
N SER A 99 33.48 20.66 -12.78
CA SER A 99 33.39 19.31 -12.24
C SER A 99 34.07 18.34 -13.20
N LYS A 100 35.35 18.07 -12.95
CA LYS A 100 36.07 16.95 -13.55
C LYS A 100 35.22 15.74 -13.25
N LYS A 101 34.56 15.20 -14.28
CA LYS A 101 33.80 13.95 -14.21
C LYS A 101 34.72 12.92 -13.57
N ARG A 102 34.60 12.71 -12.25
CA ARG A 102 35.24 11.60 -11.55
C ARG A 102 34.67 10.40 -12.27
N ARG A 103 35.48 9.82 -13.17
CA ARG A 103 35.24 8.49 -13.71
C ARG A 103 35.05 7.62 -12.48
N LYS A 104 33.78 7.34 -12.12
CA LYS A 104 33.46 6.28 -11.17
C LYS A 104 34.22 5.09 -11.71
N LYS A 105 35.29 4.69 -11.03
CA LYS A 105 35.95 3.41 -11.28
C LYS A 105 34.80 2.42 -11.30
N GLN A 106 34.49 1.90 -12.49
CA GLN A 106 33.48 0.86 -12.62
C GLN A 106 34.03 -0.28 -11.78
N GLN A 107 33.56 -0.40 -10.53
CA GLN A 107 33.77 -1.62 -9.77
C GLN A 107 33.20 -2.69 -10.67
N LYS A 108 34.08 -3.61 -11.10
CA LYS A 108 33.67 -4.75 -11.89
C LYS A 108 32.49 -5.37 -11.14
N PRO A 109 31.33 -5.57 -11.79
CA PRO A 109 30.17 -6.15 -11.12
C PRO A 109 30.64 -7.45 -10.48
N SER A 110 30.42 -7.59 -9.17
CA SER A 110 30.74 -8.84 -8.48
C SER A 110 29.96 -9.94 -9.18
N LEU A 111 30.66 -10.88 -9.80
CA LEU A 111 30.05 -12.00 -10.51
C LEU A 111 29.26 -12.94 -9.58
N TYR A 112 29.41 -12.80 -8.25
CA TYR A 112 29.20 -13.89 -7.31
C TYR A 112 28.06 -13.76 -6.31
N ILE A 113 27.24 -12.70 -6.32
CA ILE A 113 26.26 -12.53 -5.24
C ILE A 113 24.94 -11.97 -5.77
N LEU A 114 23.96 -12.86 -5.99
CA LEU A 114 22.57 -12.46 -6.29
C LEU A 114 21.78 -12.12 -5.00
N ARG A 115 22.40 -12.26 -3.82
CA ARG A 115 21.82 -11.96 -2.51
C ARG A 115 21.32 -10.52 -2.36
N HIS A 116 22.04 -9.54 -2.89
CA HIS A 116 21.67 -8.13 -2.78
C HIS A 116 21.01 -7.64 -4.07
N SER A 117 19.81 -7.08 -3.96
CA SER A 117 19.05 -6.58 -5.13
C SER A 117 19.65 -5.31 -5.74
N THR A 118 20.46 -4.57 -5.00
CA THR A 118 21.02 -3.29 -5.42
C THR A 118 22.29 -3.50 -6.23
N GLY A 119 22.34 -2.93 -7.44
CA GLY A 119 23.54 -2.92 -8.28
C GLY A 119 23.73 -4.16 -9.17
N LEU A 120 22.72 -5.04 -9.26
CA LEU A 120 22.75 -6.17 -10.20
C LEU A 120 22.63 -5.69 -11.65
N SER A 121 23.35 -6.36 -12.56
CA SER A 121 23.19 -6.17 -14.00
C SER A 121 21.78 -6.58 -14.46
N LYS A 122 21.38 -6.18 -15.67
CA LYS A 122 20.09 -6.58 -16.26
C LYS A 122 19.97 -8.11 -16.38
N GLU A 123 21.08 -8.77 -16.72
CA GLU A 123 21.18 -10.22 -16.89
C GLU A 123 21.09 -10.93 -15.54
N GLN A 124 21.82 -10.43 -14.53
CA GLN A 124 21.74 -10.92 -13.15
C GLN A 124 20.33 -10.79 -12.58
N ASN A 125 19.63 -9.66 -12.82
CA ASN A 125 18.25 -9.49 -12.40
C ASN A 125 17.30 -10.50 -13.08
N ARG A 126 17.54 -10.82 -14.36
CA ARG A 126 16.75 -11.81 -15.09
C ARG A 126 16.94 -13.22 -14.51
N VAL A 127 18.19 -13.62 -14.27
CA VAL A 127 18.53 -14.91 -13.64
C VAL A 127 17.99 -15.01 -12.22
N ARG A 128 18.17 -13.96 -11.40
CA ARG A 128 17.58 -13.87 -10.05
C ARG A 128 16.05 -14.03 -10.09
N GLY A 129 15.37 -13.41 -11.05
CA GLY A 129 13.92 -13.56 -11.23
C GLY A 129 13.51 -15.00 -11.57
N GLN A 130 14.25 -15.67 -12.46
CA GLN A 130 14.02 -17.07 -12.81
C GLN A 130 14.23 -18.01 -11.62
N LEU A 131 15.34 -17.85 -10.89
CA LEU A 131 15.65 -18.64 -9.70
C LEU A 131 14.62 -18.42 -8.59
N MET A 132 14.23 -17.17 -8.30
CA MET A 132 13.17 -16.86 -7.33
C MET A 132 11.83 -17.54 -7.70
N LYS A 133 11.45 -17.53 -9.00
CA LYS A 133 10.25 -18.23 -9.48
C LYS A 133 10.36 -19.73 -9.24
N LYS A 134 11.50 -20.35 -9.57
CA LYS A 134 11.74 -21.79 -9.36
C LYS A 134 11.74 -22.17 -7.88
N VAL A 135 12.41 -21.39 -7.02
CA VAL A 135 12.37 -21.54 -5.54
C VAL A 135 10.94 -21.49 -5.01
N LYS A 136 10.12 -20.57 -5.53
CA LYS A 136 8.70 -20.48 -5.15
C LYS A 136 7.95 -21.76 -5.56
N THR A 137 8.13 -22.22 -6.79
CA THR A 137 7.49 -23.45 -7.31
C THR A 137 7.89 -24.69 -6.52
N GLU A 138 9.18 -24.89 -6.26
CA GLU A 138 9.66 -26.03 -5.46
C GLU A 138 9.23 -25.94 -4.01
N GLY A 139 9.19 -24.74 -3.42
CA GLY A 139 8.64 -24.53 -2.08
C GLY A 139 7.16 -24.91 -2.00
N MET A 140 6.35 -24.53 -3.00
CA MET A 140 4.95 -24.94 -3.09
C MET A 140 4.81 -26.46 -3.22
N ARG A 141 5.61 -27.08 -4.10
CA ARG A 141 5.62 -28.53 -4.33
C ARG A 141 5.97 -29.31 -3.06
N LEU A 142 7.04 -28.92 -2.36
CA LEU A 142 7.49 -29.61 -1.14
C LEU A 142 6.52 -29.43 0.03
N THR A 143 5.85 -28.28 0.12
CA THR A 143 4.97 -27.97 1.25
C THR A 143 3.51 -28.30 1.00
N GLY A 144 3.18 -28.84 -0.17
CA GLY A 144 1.80 -29.15 -0.55
C GLY A 144 0.91 -27.92 -0.66
N ARG A 145 1.47 -26.71 -0.60
CA ARG A 145 0.74 -25.47 -0.80
C ARG A 145 0.43 -25.31 -2.28
N THR A 146 -0.84 -25.39 -2.63
CA THR A 146 -1.30 -24.88 -3.92
C THR A 146 -1.14 -23.36 -3.93
N THR A 147 -0.96 -22.78 -5.12
CA THR A 147 -1.08 -21.34 -5.30
C THR A 147 -2.42 -20.91 -4.67
N GLU A 148 -2.43 -19.75 -4.00
CA GLU A 148 -3.61 -19.25 -3.27
C GLU A 148 -4.91 -19.55 -4.03
N PRO A 149 -5.99 -20.00 -3.34
CA PRO A 149 -7.25 -20.36 -3.98
C PRO A 149 -7.88 -19.20 -4.77
N ASP A 150 -7.40 -17.97 -4.60
CA ASP A 150 -7.94 -16.76 -5.19
C ASP A 150 -7.31 -16.39 -6.56
N SER A 151 -6.41 -17.23 -7.12
CA SER A 151 -6.07 -17.07 -8.54
C SER A 151 -7.13 -17.78 -9.39
N GLU A 152 -8.21 -17.08 -9.69
CA GLU A 152 -9.23 -17.40 -10.72
C GLU A 152 -8.64 -17.37 -12.15
N ALA A 153 -7.37 -17.80 -12.30
CA ALA A 153 -6.88 -18.15 -13.61
C ALA A 153 -7.45 -19.54 -13.91
N ASP A 154 -8.50 -19.56 -14.74
CA ASP A 154 -9.06 -20.71 -15.45
C ASP A 154 -7.98 -21.47 -16.24
N ASP A 155 -7.04 -22.10 -15.55
CA ASP A 155 -6.17 -23.12 -16.12
C ASP A 155 -6.85 -24.48 -15.85
N GLU A 156 -7.90 -24.76 -16.62
CA GLU A 156 -8.51 -26.10 -16.81
C GLU A 156 -7.52 -27.07 -17.50
N SER A 157 -6.26 -27.11 -17.06
CA SER A 157 -5.28 -28.11 -17.46
C SER A 157 -5.15 -29.18 -16.37
N ASP A 158 -6.28 -29.80 -16.02
CA ASP A 158 -6.33 -30.98 -15.17
C ASP A 158 -5.91 -32.22 -15.99
N SER A 159 -4.60 -32.33 -16.22
CA SER A 159 -4.00 -33.66 -16.40
C SER A 159 -3.62 -34.17 -15.01
N PRO A 160 -4.21 -35.28 -14.53
CA PRO A 160 -3.84 -35.90 -13.27
C PRO A 160 -2.44 -36.51 -13.45
N THR A 161 -1.42 -35.67 -13.40
CA THR A 161 -0.05 -36.12 -13.34
C THR A 161 0.07 -36.82 -12.00
N THR A 162 0.20 -38.14 -12.05
CA THR A 162 0.55 -39.04 -10.94
C THR A 162 1.75 -38.49 -10.21
N ARG A 163 1.51 -37.56 -9.28
CA ARG A 163 2.53 -36.97 -8.43
C ARG A 163 2.99 -38.07 -7.51
N THR A 164 4.26 -38.44 -7.63
CA THR A 164 4.95 -39.27 -6.64
C THR A 164 4.65 -38.69 -5.26
N PRO A 165 4.19 -39.51 -4.30
CA PRO A 165 3.87 -39.06 -2.94
C PRO A 165 5.18 -38.70 -2.23
N HIS A 166 5.69 -37.51 -2.52
CA HIS A 166 6.77 -36.95 -1.73
C HIS A 166 6.21 -36.57 -0.36
N PRO A 167 6.91 -36.91 0.74
CA PRO A 167 6.48 -36.51 2.07
C PRO A 167 6.39 -34.99 2.13
N VAL A 168 5.18 -34.49 2.43
CA VAL A 168 4.89 -33.05 2.49
C VAL A 168 5.58 -32.44 3.72
N MET A 169 6.39 -31.41 3.51
CA MET A 169 7.07 -30.68 4.58
C MET A 169 6.28 -29.41 4.94
N SER A 170 5.74 -29.31 6.14
CA SER A 170 4.98 -28.12 6.55
C SER A 170 5.88 -27.05 7.19
N TYR A 171 5.71 -25.79 6.79
CA TYR A 171 6.36 -24.66 7.45
C TYR A 171 5.81 -24.43 8.86
N ASN A 172 6.69 -24.04 9.78
CA ASN A 172 6.29 -23.47 11.06
C ASN A 172 6.19 -21.93 10.92
N PHE A 173 4.99 -21.43 10.61
CA PHE A 173 4.76 -19.98 10.45
C PHE A 173 4.76 -19.20 11.77
N ALA A 174 4.53 -19.87 12.90
CA ALA A 174 4.65 -19.23 14.21
C ALA A 174 6.12 -18.88 14.51
N ALA A 175 7.04 -19.81 14.23
CA ALA A 175 8.47 -19.64 14.49
C ALA A 175 9.21 -18.77 13.46
N THR A 176 10.46 -18.41 13.77
CA THR A 176 11.31 -17.55 12.93
C THR A 176 11.89 -18.31 11.73
N VAL A 177 12.67 -17.60 10.90
CA VAL A 177 13.38 -18.17 9.75
C VAL A 177 14.46 -19.17 10.18
N GLU A 178 14.92 -19.09 11.43
CA GLU A 178 15.99 -19.93 11.98
C GLU A 178 15.47 -21.22 12.61
N ASP A 179 14.15 -21.40 12.67
CA ASP A 179 13.53 -22.62 13.16
C ASP A 179 14.05 -23.86 12.39
N PRO A 180 14.47 -24.93 13.09
CA PRO A 180 15.08 -26.09 12.45
C PRO A 180 14.20 -26.74 11.37
N ILE A 181 12.87 -26.70 11.51
CA ILE A 181 11.94 -27.25 10.51
C ILE A 181 11.99 -26.38 9.25
N ASN A 182 11.90 -25.06 9.41
CA ASN A 182 11.96 -24.11 8.30
C ASN A 182 13.32 -24.17 7.57
N VAL A 183 14.42 -24.25 8.33
CA VAL A 183 15.79 -24.36 7.78
C VAL A 183 15.96 -25.64 6.97
N LYS A 184 15.41 -26.78 7.42
CA LYS A 184 15.41 -28.04 6.64
C LYS A 184 14.70 -27.87 5.30
N ILE A 185 13.55 -27.19 5.29
CA ILE A 185 12.80 -26.93 4.06
C ILE A 185 13.60 -26.03 3.11
N PHE A 186 14.21 -24.95 3.60
CA PHE A 186 15.00 -24.04 2.75
C PHE A 186 16.19 -24.73 2.11
N ASN A 187 16.94 -25.52 2.88
CA ASN A 187 18.04 -26.32 2.37
C ASN A 187 17.56 -27.33 1.33
N ARG A 188 16.45 -28.02 1.59
CA ARG A 188 15.89 -28.99 0.64
C ARG A 188 15.48 -28.34 -0.68
N ILE A 189 14.85 -27.16 -0.65
CA ILE A 189 14.52 -26.40 -1.87
C ILE A 189 15.80 -26.04 -2.64
N ALA A 190 16.81 -25.53 -1.95
CA ALA A 190 18.08 -25.17 -2.56
C ALA A 190 18.79 -26.38 -3.18
N ASP A 191 18.81 -27.53 -2.51
CA ASP A 191 19.43 -28.75 -3.00
C ASP A 191 18.77 -29.26 -4.28
N LEU A 192 17.43 -29.26 -4.33
CA LEU A 192 16.69 -29.70 -5.52
C LEU A 192 16.99 -28.83 -6.74
N ILE A 193 17.00 -27.52 -6.56
CA ILE A 193 17.27 -26.58 -7.67
C ILE A 193 18.74 -26.64 -8.06
N TRP A 194 19.65 -26.74 -7.08
CA TRP A 194 21.08 -26.83 -7.33
C TRP A 194 21.43 -28.09 -8.13
N THR A 195 20.90 -29.25 -7.71
CA THR A 195 21.07 -30.52 -8.41
C THR A 195 20.47 -30.47 -9.81
N GLU A 196 19.25 -29.93 -9.96
CA GLU A 196 18.62 -29.76 -11.26
C GLU A 196 19.44 -28.91 -12.24
N GLN A 197 20.11 -27.85 -11.77
CA GLN A 197 20.91 -26.98 -12.63
C GLN A 197 22.30 -27.54 -12.96
N HIS A 198 22.87 -28.40 -12.10
CA HIS A 198 24.24 -28.89 -12.26
C HIS A 198 24.34 -30.35 -12.72
N ASP A 199 23.28 -31.14 -12.65
CA ASP A 199 23.23 -32.49 -13.21
C ASP A 199 22.52 -32.47 -14.57
N PRO A 200 23.25 -32.68 -15.69
CA PRO A 200 22.70 -32.66 -17.05
C PRO A 200 21.53 -33.62 -17.26
N LYS A 201 21.45 -34.71 -16.48
CA LYS A 201 20.38 -35.70 -16.60
C LYS A 201 19.07 -35.27 -15.93
N SER A 202 19.14 -34.33 -14.99
CA SER A 202 18.00 -33.89 -14.18
C SER A 202 17.46 -32.53 -14.58
N ALA A 203 18.16 -31.79 -15.45
CA ALA A 203 17.82 -30.43 -15.84
C ALA A 203 16.47 -30.34 -16.57
N THR A 204 15.42 -29.94 -15.85
CA THR A 204 14.10 -29.65 -16.45
C THR A 204 13.93 -28.20 -16.89
N PHE A 205 14.85 -27.32 -16.50
CA PHE A 205 14.83 -25.89 -16.80
C PHE A 205 16.25 -25.35 -17.01
N SER A 206 16.40 -24.38 -17.91
CA SER A 206 17.67 -23.70 -18.22
C SER A 206 17.56 -22.19 -17.99
N LEU A 207 18.59 -21.60 -17.37
CA LEU A 207 18.68 -20.16 -17.12
C LEU A 207 18.91 -19.38 -18.42
N ALA A 208 18.36 -18.17 -18.49
CA ALA A 208 18.50 -17.31 -19.68
C ALA A 208 19.96 -16.86 -19.92
N HIS A 209 20.77 -16.82 -18.87
CA HIS A 209 22.17 -16.38 -18.90
C HIS A 209 23.00 -17.36 -18.07
N ALA A 210 23.60 -18.35 -18.73
CA ALA A 210 24.38 -19.42 -18.08
C ALA A 210 25.74 -18.94 -17.53
N ASP A 211 26.20 -17.77 -17.97
CA ASP A 211 27.40 -17.08 -17.50
C ASP A 211 27.21 -16.41 -16.13
N VAL A 212 25.96 -16.20 -15.70
CA VAL A 212 25.65 -15.67 -14.38
C VAL A 212 25.79 -16.77 -13.35
N LEU A 213 26.85 -16.68 -12.55
CA LEU A 213 27.10 -17.60 -11.45
C LEU A 213 26.20 -17.26 -10.25
N PHE A 214 25.74 -18.29 -9.56
CA PHE A 214 24.98 -18.19 -8.31
C PHE A 214 25.45 -19.29 -7.36
N THR A 215 25.25 -19.10 -6.06
CA THR A 215 25.61 -20.12 -5.06
C THR A 215 24.38 -20.83 -4.50
N ARG A 216 24.61 -21.94 -3.81
CA ARG A 216 23.57 -22.64 -3.06
C ARG A 216 22.99 -21.74 -1.96
N GLU A 217 23.83 -20.90 -1.34
CA GLU A 217 23.41 -19.94 -0.31
C GLU A 217 22.45 -18.88 -0.87
N ASP A 218 22.64 -18.43 -2.11
CA ASP A 218 21.69 -17.52 -2.78
C ASP A 218 20.30 -18.16 -2.85
N LEU A 219 20.21 -19.45 -3.22
CA LEU A 219 18.94 -20.20 -3.27
C LEU A 219 18.29 -20.33 -1.89
N VAL A 220 19.09 -20.56 -0.84
CA VAL A 220 18.59 -20.59 0.54
C VAL A 220 18.02 -19.22 0.93
N GLU A 221 18.70 -18.11 0.61
CA GLU A 221 18.19 -16.77 0.89
C GLU A 221 16.93 -16.42 0.09
N PHE A 222 16.81 -16.90 -1.15
CA PHE A 222 15.57 -16.81 -1.92
C PHE A 222 14.44 -17.59 -1.24
N ALA A 223 14.72 -18.79 -0.74
CA ALA A 223 13.74 -19.60 -0.02
C ALA A 223 13.27 -18.91 1.27
N LYS A 224 14.20 -18.33 2.04
CA LYS A 224 13.89 -17.50 3.22
C LYS A 224 13.02 -16.30 2.85
N THR A 225 13.33 -15.62 1.74
CA THR A 225 12.55 -14.46 1.27
C THR A 225 11.11 -14.85 0.92
N ASN A 226 10.92 -15.97 0.21
CA ASN A 226 9.60 -16.51 -0.08
C ASN A 226 8.84 -16.90 1.20
N PHE A 227 9.49 -17.55 2.16
CA PHE A 227 8.88 -17.86 3.45
C PHE A 227 8.45 -16.61 4.23
N ARG A 228 9.27 -15.56 4.29
CA ARG A 228 8.88 -14.29 4.93
C ARG A 228 7.61 -13.71 4.30
N SER A 229 7.51 -13.72 2.96
CA SER A 229 6.30 -13.30 2.25
C SER A 229 5.09 -14.17 2.60
N TRP A 230 5.24 -15.49 2.58
CA TRP A 230 4.18 -16.43 2.97
C TRP A 230 3.76 -16.32 4.43
N LYS A 231 4.71 -16.03 5.34
CA LYS A 231 4.45 -15.78 6.75
C LYS A 231 3.64 -14.49 6.95
N THR A 232 3.97 -13.42 6.24
CA THR A 232 3.21 -12.16 6.27
C THR A 232 1.76 -12.38 5.82
N LYS A 233 1.56 -13.14 4.74
CA LYS A 233 0.22 -13.52 4.25
C LYS A 233 -0.53 -14.40 5.25
N TRP A 234 0.14 -15.41 5.80
CA TRP A 234 -0.43 -16.28 6.83
C TRP A 234 -0.86 -15.46 8.06
N ARG A 235 -0.05 -14.49 8.52
CA ARG A 235 -0.43 -13.59 9.61
C ARG A 235 -1.67 -12.78 9.26
N GLY A 236 -1.75 -12.20 8.07
CA GLY A 236 -2.96 -11.47 7.63
C GLY A 236 -4.22 -12.35 7.62
N LYS A 237 -4.11 -13.65 7.31
CA LYS A 237 -5.27 -14.57 7.37
C LYS A 237 -5.68 -14.97 8.79
N ASN A 238 -4.75 -14.99 9.74
CA ASN A 238 -5.01 -15.46 11.11
C ASN A 238 -5.23 -14.31 12.11
N ASP A 239 -4.90 -13.08 11.73
CA ASP A 239 -5.00 -11.89 12.58
C ASP A 239 -5.70 -10.75 11.83
N PRO A 240 -6.94 -10.39 12.20
CA PRO A 240 -7.72 -9.37 11.50
C PRO A 240 -7.13 -7.96 11.63
N GLU A 241 -6.41 -7.65 12.72
CA GLU A 241 -5.78 -6.33 12.90
C GLU A 241 -4.62 -6.17 11.91
N VAL A 242 -3.81 -7.23 11.77
CA VAL A 242 -2.73 -7.27 10.79
C VAL A 242 -3.28 -7.20 9.37
N ALA A 243 -4.39 -7.89 9.08
CA ALA A 243 -5.07 -7.82 7.78
C ALA A 243 -5.48 -6.38 7.45
N GLN A 244 -6.14 -5.69 8.39
CA GLN A 244 -6.58 -4.31 8.22
C GLN A 244 -5.39 -3.36 7.98
N ARG A 245 -4.29 -3.55 8.72
CA ARG A 245 -3.07 -2.75 8.55
C ARG A 245 -2.42 -2.97 7.18
N GLN A 246 -2.39 -4.23 6.71
CA GLN A 246 -1.87 -4.57 5.38
C GLN A 246 -2.74 -3.99 4.26
N ALA A 247 -4.07 -4.06 4.39
CA ALA A 247 -4.99 -3.45 3.43
C ALA A 247 -4.78 -1.93 3.32
N LYS A 248 -4.70 -1.22 4.46
CA LYS A 248 -4.38 0.22 4.49
C LYS A 248 -3.03 0.55 3.84
N ALA A 249 -2.00 -0.26 4.12
CA ALA A 249 -0.68 -0.07 3.50
C ALA A 249 -0.72 -0.29 1.98
N ALA A 250 -1.37 -1.36 1.52
CA ALA A 250 -1.53 -1.66 0.09
C ALA A 250 -2.36 -0.58 -0.64
N GLN A 251 -3.36 0.00 0.01
CA GLN A 251 -4.09 1.16 -0.50
C GLN A 251 -3.17 2.36 -0.70
N LYS A 252 -2.40 2.72 0.34
CA LYS A 252 -1.45 3.84 0.27
C LYS A 252 -0.40 3.62 -0.81
N ASP A 253 0.18 2.42 -0.90
CA ASP A 253 1.18 2.09 -1.93
C ASP A 253 0.60 2.25 -3.35
N ARG A 254 -0.66 1.84 -3.58
CA ARG A 254 -1.32 2.04 -4.88
C ARG A 254 -1.57 3.51 -5.18
N GLN A 255 -1.98 4.31 -4.20
CA GLN A 255 -2.13 5.77 -4.36
C GLN A 255 -0.79 6.43 -4.71
N ASP A 256 0.28 6.09 -3.99
CA ASP A 256 1.62 6.61 -4.23
C ASP A 256 2.16 6.22 -5.62
N LEU A 257 1.88 4.99 -6.08
CA LEU A 257 2.22 4.55 -7.43
C LEU A 257 1.45 5.35 -8.49
N ARG A 258 0.15 5.58 -8.30
CA ARG A 258 -0.66 6.42 -9.21
C ARG A 258 -0.13 7.85 -9.28
N LYS A 259 0.23 8.46 -8.15
CA LYS A 259 0.88 9.79 -8.11
C LYS A 259 2.16 9.83 -8.93
N LYS A 260 3.02 8.81 -8.78
CA LYS A 260 4.27 8.69 -9.55
C LYS A 260 4.00 8.54 -11.05
N GLU A 261 3.02 7.72 -11.43
CA GLU A 261 2.61 7.56 -12.82
C GLU A 261 2.03 8.85 -13.41
N LEU A 262 1.19 9.57 -12.66
CA LEU A 262 0.62 10.85 -13.06
C LEU A 262 1.73 11.90 -13.30
N LYS A 263 2.67 12.03 -12.36
CA LYS A 263 3.87 12.87 -12.52
C LYS A 263 4.65 12.47 -13.77
N ALA A 264 4.95 11.17 -13.95
CA ALA A 264 5.71 10.69 -15.10
C ALA A 264 5.01 10.94 -16.44
N ASN A 265 3.68 10.91 -16.48
CA ASN A 265 2.90 11.25 -17.67
C ASN A 265 2.92 12.75 -17.94
N ARG A 266 2.73 13.59 -16.92
CA ARG A 266 2.82 15.06 -17.04
C ARG A 266 4.21 15.53 -17.49
N ILE A 267 5.28 14.89 -17.00
CA ILE A 267 6.66 15.18 -17.43
C ILE A 267 6.82 15.00 -18.95
N LYS A 268 6.14 14.02 -19.57
CA LYS A 268 6.19 13.82 -21.03
C LYS A 268 5.47 14.93 -21.81
N ALA A 269 4.52 15.63 -21.19
CA ALA A 269 3.79 16.74 -21.79
C ALA A 269 4.52 18.10 -21.66
N VAL A 270 5.51 18.21 -20.77
CA VAL A 270 6.28 19.45 -20.52
C VAL A 270 6.82 20.11 -21.80
N PRO A 271 7.43 19.39 -22.77
CA PRO A 271 7.97 20.03 -23.97
C PRO A 271 6.91 20.75 -24.81
N GLU A 272 5.73 20.13 -24.94
CA GLU A 272 4.61 20.68 -25.70
C GLU A 272 3.92 21.82 -24.96
N TYR A 273 3.79 21.69 -23.63
CA TYR A 273 3.30 22.75 -22.77
C TYR A 273 4.19 24.01 -22.89
N LYS A 274 5.51 23.84 -22.78
CA LYS A 274 6.49 24.93 -22.89
C LYS A 274 6.42 25.63 -24.25
N LYS A 275 6.17 24.86 -25.32
CA LYS A 275 5.96 25.41 -26.67
C LYS A 275 4.71 26.30 -26.73
N LYS A 276 3.61 25.90 -26.07
CA LYS A 276 2.31 26.56 -26.08
C LYS A 276 2.26 27.79 -25.17
N PHE A 277 2.69 27.65 -23.92
CA PHE A 277 2.52 28.67 -22.87
C PHE A 277 3.79 29.49 -22.55
N LYS A 278 4.93 29.13 -23.16
CA LYS A 278 6.23 29.84 -23.06
C LYS A 278 6.90 29.89 -21.69
N HIS A 279 6.39 29.16 -20.70
CA HIS A 279 7.04 28.94 -19.40
C HIS A 279 7.19 27.45 -19.08
N ASP A 280 8.00 27.12 -18.08
CA ASP A 280 8.39 25.75 -17.75
C ASP A 280 7.64 25.22 -16.52
N PRO A 281 6.68 24.29 -16.68
CA PRO A 281 5.86 23.79 -15.58
C PRO A 281 6.57 22.72 -14.75
N ILE A 282 7.85 22.41 -15.00
CA ILE A 282 8.55 21.35 -14.24
C ILE A 282 8.55 21.60 -12.73
N CYS A 283 8.53 22.87 -12.32
CA CYS A 283 8.46 23.26 -10.93
C CYS A 283 7.18 22.74 -10.26
N VAL A 284 6.03 22.61 -10.94
CA VAL A 284 4.77 22.13 -10.34
C VAL A 284 4.65 20.60 -10.26
N LEU A 285 5.66 19.86 -10.75
CA LEU A 285 5.61 18.41 -10.96
C LEU A 285 6.36 17.61 -9.88
N GLU A 286 6.01 17.83 -8.61
CA GLU A 286 6.45 16.95 -7.52
C GLU A 286 5.42 15.89 -7.13
N THR A 287 5.91 14.71 -6.76
CA THR A 287 5.06 13.53 -6.51
C THR A 287 4.07 13.81 -5.38
N ASP A 288 4.54 14.46 -4.32
CA ASP A 288 3.74 14.77 -3.13
C ASP A 288 2.71 15.87 -3.41
N TRP A 289 2.86 16.61 -4.51
CA TRP A 289 1.91 17.64 -4.94
C TRP A 289 0.97 17.13 -6.05
N MET A 290 1.05 15.86 -6.43
CA MET A 290 0.08 15.25 -7.34
C MET A 290 -1.23 14.97 -6.61
N SER A 291 -2.35 15.04 -7.34
CA SER A 291 -3.66 14.67 -6.81
C SER A 291 -3.74 13.17 -6.51
N ASP A 292 -4.50 12.81 -5.48
CA ASP A 292 -4.84 11.43 -5.18
C ASP A 292 -5.94 10.95 -6.13
N GLU A 293 -5.73 9.76 -6.72
CA GLU A 293 -6.70 9.13 -7.62
C GLU A 293 -7.29 7.89 -6.93
N ILE A 294 -8.55 8.00 -6.49
CA ILE A 294 -9.27 6.98 -5.73
C ILE A 294 -10.19 6.22 -6.70
N SER A 295 -9.94 4.92 -6.86
CA SER A 295 -10.67 4.06 -7.81
C SER A 295 -11.93 3.44 -7.20
N GLY A 296 -12.08 3.48 -5.88
CA GLY A 296 -13.19 2.90 -5.14
C GLY A 296 -12.77 2.19 -3.86
N PRO A 297 -13.75 1.61 -3.12
CA PRO A 297 -13.49 0.87 -1.90
C PRO A 297 -12.64 -0.37 -2.20
N ASP A 298 -11.71 -0.66 -1.29
CA ASP A 298 -10.82 -1.81 -1.39
C ASP A 298 -11.48 -3.05 -0.78
N THR A 299 -12.59 -3.46 -1.39
CA THR A 299 -13.33 -4.67 -1.01
C THR A 299 -13.17 -5.69 -2.11
N ASP A 300 -12.97 -6.96 -1.76
CA ASP A 300 -13.07 -8.03 -2.76
C ASP A 300 -14.52 -8.24 -3.23
N ASP A 301 -15.47 -7.64 -2.52
CA ASP A 301 -16.87 -7.58 -2.92
C ASP A 301 -17.07 -6.68 -4.16
N GLU A 302 -17.39 -7.34 -5.28
CA GLU A 302 -17.68 -6.72 -6.57
C GLU A 302 -18.97 -5.86 -6.54
N ASP A 303 -19.95 -6.20 -5.70
CA ASP A 303 -21.19 -5.41 -5.58
C ASP A 303 -20.89 -4.05 -4.94
N THR A 304 -20.06 -4.04 -3.88
CA THR A 304 -19.62 -2.79 -3.23
C THR A 304 -18.82 -1.90 -4.19
N LYS A 305 -17.95 -2.48 -5.03
CA LYS A 305 -17.23 -1.74 -6.09
C LYS A 305 -18.19 -1.19 -7.14
N ALA A 306 -19.13 -2.02 -7.62
CA ALA A 306 -20.11 -1.63 -8.63
C ALA A 306 -21.01 -0.49 -8.12
N ASP A 307 -21.44 -0.54 -6.87
CA ASP A 307 -22.27 0.49 -6.26
C ASP A 307 -21.52 1.79 -6.00
N HIS A 308 -20.24 1.72 -5.61
CA HIS A 308 -19.40 2.91 -5.55
C HIS A 308 -19.23 3.55 -6.92
N ARG A 309 -18.95 2.74 -7.96
CA ARG A 309 -18.86 3.22 -9.34
C ARG A 309 -20.17 3.87 -9.80
N ARG A 310 -21.33 3.26 -9.53
CA ARG A 310 -22.66 3.84 -9.83
C ARG A 310 -22.87 5.18 -9.13
N ARG A 311 -22.44 5.30 -7.87
CA ARG A 311 -22.50 6.57 -7.11
C ARG A 311 -21.65 7.66 -7.77
N LEU A 312 -20.40 7.35 -8.14
CA LEU A 312 -19.51 8.30 -8.83
C LEU A 312 -20.10 8.76 -10.17
N VAL A 313 -20.58 7.82 -10.99
CA VAL A 313 -21.20 8.11 -12.30
C VAL A 313 -22.42 9.01 -12.15
N LYS A 314 -23.30 8.69 -11.19
CA LYS A 314 -24.51 9.46 -10.90
C LYS A 314 -24.17 10.87 -10.42
N ALA A 315 -23.23 10.99 -9.48
CA ALA A 315 -22.82 12.28 -8.92
C ALA A 315 -22.19 13.19 -10.00
N ALA A 316 -21.45 12.59 -10.93
CA ALA A 316 -20.79 13.30 -12.03
C ALA A 316 -21.69 13.56 -13.24
N ARG A 317 -22.94 13.08 -13.23
CA ARG A 317 -23.89 13.18 -14.36
C ARG A 317 -23.31 12.63 -15.67
N LEU A 318 -22.50 11.58 -15.57
CA LEU A 318 -21.96 10.89 -16.74
C LEU A 318 -23.03 9.99 -17.35
N GLY A 319 -23.01 9.86 -18.68
CA GLY A 319 -23.83 8.90 -19.40
C GLY A 319 -23.47 7.45 -19.09
N PRO A 320 -24.15 6.46 -19.72
CA PRO A 320 -23.85 5.05 -19.51
C PRO A 320 -22.38 4.78 -19.91
N LEU A 321 -21.58 4.34 -18.92
CA LEU A 321 -20.19 3.95 -19.15
C LEU A 321 -20.11 2.54 -19.73
N GLN A 322 -19.06 2.28 -20.51
CA GLN A 322 -18.79 0.92 -20.96
C GLN A 322 -18.39 0.04 -19.76
N GLN A 323 -18.60 -1.28 -19.86
CA GLN A 323 -18.30 -2.22 -18.77
C GLN A 323 -16.83 -2.13 -18.30
N ASN A 324 -15.91 -1.79 -19.21
CA ASN A 324 -14.47 -1.71 -18.95
C ASN A 324 -13.95 -0.28 -18.69
N ASP A 325 -14.85 0.70 -18.52
CA ASP A 325 -14.43 2.07 -18.20
C ASP A 325 -14.26 2.23 -16.69
N ASP A 326 -13.05 2.59 -16.29
CA ASP A 326 -12.71 2.92 -14.91
C ASP A 326 -13.12 4.35 -14.58
N VAL A 327 -13.64 4.56 -13.37
CA VAL A 327 -13.99 5.90 -12.86
C VAL A 327 -13.22 6.15 -11.60
N TRP A 328 -12.37 7.18 -11.62
CA TRP A 328 -11.55 7.55 -10.48
C TRP A 328 -11.97 8.93 -9.98
N GLU A 329 -12.18 9.03 -8.68
CA GLU A 329 -12.30 10.29 -7.97
C GLU A 329 -10.92 10.94 -7.81
N VAL A 330 -10.85 12.24 -8.08
CA VAL A 330 -9.65 13.05 -7.93
C VAL A 330 -9.79 13.90 -6.68
N VAL A 331 -8.92 13.65 -5.70
CA VAL A 331 -8.79 14.47 -4.48
C VAL A 331 -7.54 15.33 -4.63
N ARG A 332 -7.70 16.64 -4.54
CA ARG A 332 -6.59 17.60 -4.75
C ARG A 332 -5.98 18.01 -3.40
N PRO A 333 -4.67 18.30 -3.31
CA PRO A 333 -4.13 18.95 -2.12
C PRO A 333 -4.78 20.33 -1.94
N GLY A 334 -5.29 20.61 -0.73
CA GLY A 334 -6.04 21.84 -0.43
C GLY A 334 -5.22 23.11 -0.58
N PHE A 335 -3.91 23.03 -0.34
CA PHE A 335 -3.00 24.15 -0.50
C PHE A 335 -2.84 24.63 -1.96
N GLN A 336 -3.34 23.90 -2.96
CA GLN A 336 -3.08 24.25 -4.37
C GLN A 336 -3.88 25.45 -4.83
N SER A 337 -3.15 26.47 -5.30
CA SER A 337 -3.74 27.61 -5.98
C SER A 337 -4.48 27.21 -7.26
N LEU A 338 -5.34 28.10 -7.74
CA LEU A 338 -6.03 27.96 -9.01
C LEU A 338 -5.03 27.87 -10.18
N GLU A 339 -3.97 28.69 -10.18
CA GLU A 339 -2.93 28.72 -11.22
C GLU A 339 -2.19 27.37 -11.31
N MET A 340 -1.78 26.81 -10.17
CA MET A 340 -1.15 25.48 -10.12
C MET A 340 -2.09 24.39 -10.66
N SER A 341 -3.37 24.47 -10.29
CA SER A 341 -4.39 23.53 -10.74
C SER A 341 -4.61 23.61 -12.25
N GLN A 342 -4.70 24.83 -12.81
CA GLN A 342 -4.84 25.05 -14.25
C GLN A 342 -3.63 24.52 -15.03
N THR A 343 -2.42 24.77 -14.54
CA THR A 343 -1.17 24.25 -15.13
C THR A 343 -1.22 22.73 -15.27
N LYS A 344 -1.68 22.03 -14.23
CA LYS A 344 -1.83 20.56 -14.23
C LYS A 344 -2.94 20.09 -15.16
N ASP A 345 -4.08 20.77 -15.16
CA ASP A 345 -5.21 20.44 -16.03
C ASP A 345 -4.83 20.61 -17.52
N ASP A 346 -4.02 21.62 -17.85
CA ASP A 346 -3.50 21.83 -19.21
C ASP A 346 -2.45 20.78 -19.62
N LEU A 347 -1.59 20.34 -18.70
CA LEU A 347 -0.71 19.20 -18.93
C LEU A 347 -1.52 17.92 -19.19
N ASP A 348 -2.59 17.68 -18.44
CA ASP A 348 -3.44 16.51 -18.61
C ASP A 348 -4.19 16.53 -19.95
N LYS A 349 -4.61 17.70 -20.44
CA LYS A 349 -5.15 17.87 -21.81
C LYS A 349 -4.13 17.46 -22.86
N ILE A 350 -2.89 17.92 -22.74
CA ILE A 350 -1.80 17.54 -23.66
C ILE A 350 -1.55 16.03 -23.62
N VAL A 351 -1.46 15.43 -22.43
CA VAL A 351 -1.30 13.97 -22.28
C VAL A 351 -2.44 13.21 -22.98
N LYS A 352 -3.67 13.70 -22.83
CA LYS A 352 -4.85 13.11 -23.49
C LYS A 352 -4.76 13.22 -25.01
N GLU A 353 -4.43 14.38 -25.55
CA GLU A 353 -4.23 14.59 -27.00
C GLU A 353 -3.14 13.66 -27.56
N GLN A 354 -1.99 13.56 -26.87
CA GLN A 354 -0.90 12.65 -27.25
C GLN A 354 -1.30 11.17 -27.20
N ARG A 355 -2.25 10.79 -26.33
CA ARG A 355 -2.78 9.43 -26.25
C ARG A 355 -3.78 9.17 -27.35
N ASP A 356 -4.67 10.11 -27.61
CA ASP A 356 -5.75 9.98 -28.60
C ASP A 356 -5.18 9.97 -30.04
N ASN A 357 -4.03 10.60 -30.26
CA ASN A 357 -3.28 10.55 -31.52
C ASN A 357 -2.57 9.19 -31.78
N LYS A 358 -2.50 8.30 -30.79
CA LYS A 358 -1.91 6.96 -30.95
C LYS A 358 -3.01 5.97 -31.36
N PRO A 359 -2.69 4.96 -32.20
CA PRO A 359 -3.67 3.94 -32.57
C PRO A 359 -4.27 3.30 -31.32
N LYS A 360 -5.60 3.25 -31.26
CA LYS A 360 -6.37 2.81 -30.08
C LYS A 360 -5.84 1.47 -29.60
N ARG A 361 -5.13 1.46 -28.48
CA ARG A 361 -4.88 0.24 -27.70
C ARG A 361 -6.19 -0.12 -27.01
N VAL A 362 -6.50 -1.41 -26.92
CA VAL A 362 -7.72 -2.01 -26.31
C VAL A 362 -7.83 -1.75 -24.78
N ARG A 363 -7.07 -0.79 -24.22
CA ARG A 363 -7.15 -0.50 -22.79
C ARG A 363 -8.40 0.34 -22.49
N GLY A 364 -9.08 -0.02 -21.40
CA GLY A 364 -10.21 0.72 -20.85
C GLY A 364 -9.87 2.19 -20.64
N ARG A 365 -10.87 3.06 -20.78
CA ARG A 365 -10.69 4.50 -20.53
C ARG A 365 -10.84 4.74 -19.03
N VAL A 366 -9.86 5.43 -18.47
CA VAL A 366 -9.97 5.96 -17.10
C VAL A 366 -10.58 7.35 -17.18
N THR A 367 -11.77 7.49 -16.62
CA THR A 367 -12.47 8.77 -16.45
C THR A 367 -12.17 9.32 -15.07
N ARG A 368 -11.59 10.52 -15.01
CA ARG A 368 -11.24 11.22 -13.77
C ARG A 368 -12.30 12.25 -13.45
N ILE A 369 -12.79 12.26 -12.21
CA ILE A 369 -13.88 13.10 -11.76
C ILE A 369 -13.45 13.84 -10.51
N SER A 370 -13.57 15.16 -10.51
CA SER A 370 -13.36 15.98 -9.32
C SER A 370 -14.69 16.38 -8.72
N PHE A 371 -14.90 16.09 -7.43
CA PHE A 371 -16.04 16.59 -6.66
C PHE A 371 -15.71 17.84 -5.84
N GLY A 372 -14.53 18.43 -6.06
CA GLY A 372 -14.01 19.52 -5.23
C GLY A 372 -13.44 19.03 -3.89
N ASN A 373 -13.34 17.72 -3.68
CA ASN A 373 -12.72 17.17 -2.48
C ASN A 373 -11.23 17.50 -2.44
N THR A 374 -10.81 18.04 -1.30
CA THR A 374 -9.42 18.37 -1.01
C THR A 374 -8.93 17.64 0.24
N HIS A 375 -7.60 17.56 0.40
CA HIS A 375 -6.99 17.11 1.64
C HIS A 375 -6.11 18.21 2.25
N ASP A 376 -6.13 18.35 3.57
CA ASP A 376 -5.46 19.45 4.29
C ASP A 376 -4.04 19.11 4.73
N ARG A 377 -3.44 18.10 4.09
CA ARG A 377 -2.05 17.75 4.32
C ARG A 377 -1.13 18.88 3.86
N LEU A 378 -0.26 19.33 4.76
CA LEU A 378 0.84 20.24 4.46
C LEU A 378 1.67 19.76 3.25
N PRO A 379 2.13 20.69 2.40
CA PRO A 379 3.01 20.34 1.29
C PRO A 379 4.31 19.75 1.82
N ALA A 380 4.72 18.61 1.27
CA ALA A 380 6.05 18.09 1.52
C ALA A 380 7.08 18.90 0.73
N GLY A 381 8.13 19.38 1.40
CA GLY A 381 9.21 20.14 0.78
C GLY A 381 8.96 21.65 0.69
N THR A 382 9.77 22.34 -0.11
CA THR A 382 9.65 23.78 -0.33
C THR A 382 8.71 24.07 -1.50
N ILE A 383 7.69 24.89 -1.30
CA ILE A 383 6.75 25.31 -2.35
C ILE A 383 7.02 26.74 -2.82
N TYR A 384 6.51 27.09 -3.99
CA TYR A 384 6.56 28.47 -4.48
C TYR A 384 5.31 29.24 -4.04
N PRO A 385 5.41 30.56 -3.77
CA PRO A 385 4.26 31.40 -3.42
C PRO A 385 3.05 31.24 -4.34
N PHE A 386 3.23 31.25 -5.66
CA PHE A 386 2.12 31.11 -6.62
C PHE A 386 1.38 29.77 -6.51
N MET A 387 1.98 28.74 -5.89
CA MET A 387 1.35 27.43 -5.72
C MET A 387 0.37 27.40 -4.55
N LEU A 388 0.44 28.36 -3.64
CA LEU A 388 -0.31 28.36 -2.40
C LEU A 388 -1.67 29.03 -2.61
N SER A 389 -2.73 28.35 -2.20
CA SER A 389 -4.07 28.92 -2.10
C SER A 389 -4.10 29.81 -0.85
N GLN A 390 -4.28 31.11 -1.05
CA GLN A 390 -4.34 32.08 0.05
C GLN A 390 -5.44 31.71 1.05
N SER A 391 -6.65 31.39 0.57
CA SER A 391 -7.76 31.00 1.46
C SER A 391 -7.45 29.76 2.30
N TRP A 392 -6.68 28.81 1.76
CA TRP A 392 -6.29 27.62 2.51
C TRP A 392 -5.24 27.95 3.56
N TYR A 393 -4.28 28.82 3.23
CA TYR A 393 -3.28 29.30 4.17
C TYR A 393 -3.93 30.05 5.35
N ASP A 394 -4.83 30.98 5.07
CA ASP A 394 -5.54 31.76 6.09
C ASP A 394 -6.34 30.85 7.04
N GLU A 395 -6.93 29.76 6.52
CA GLU A 395 -7.75 28.83 7.30
C GLU A 395 -6.92 27.83 8.13
N HIS A 396 -5.80 27.35 7.61
CA HIS A 396 -5.07 26.21 8.19
C HIS A 396 -3.72 26.56 8.81
N ILE A 397 -3.11 27.67 8.40
CA ILE A 397 -1.73 28.02 8.74
C ILE A 397 -1.65 29.33 9.51
N GLU A 398 -2.36 30.37 9.07
CA GLU A 398 -2.28 31.70 9.67
C GLU A 398 -2.61 31.68 11.16
N GLY A 399 -1.67 32.17 11.98
CA GLY A 399 -1.80 32.19 13.44
C GLY A 399 -1.38 30.90 14.15
N ASN A 400 -0.95 29.88 13.41
CA ASN A 400 -0.30 28.70 13.96
C ASN A 400 1.21 28.75 13.70
N GLU A 401 1.96 29.30 14.66
CA GLU A 401 3.42 29.47 14.57
C GLU A 401 4.18 28.17 14.24
N GLU A 402 3.70 27.01 14.72
CA GLU A 402 4.35 25.73 14.44
C GLU A 402 4.23 25.35 12.96
N LEU A 403 3.03 25.48 12.39
CA LEU A 403 2.77 25.16 10.98
C LEU A 403 3.40 26.19 10.03
N GLU A 404 3.42 27.47 10.41
CA GLU A 404 4.13 28.53 9.69
C GLU A 404 5.63 28.24 9.59
N ASN A 405 6.24 27.77 10.69
CA ASN A 405 7.66 27.41 10.73
C ASN A 405 7.97 26.09 9.99
N GLU A 406 7.03 25.14 9.97
CA GLU A 406 7.18 23.88 9.23
C GLU A 406 7.09 24.10 7.71
N MET A 407 6.20 25.00 7.27
CA MET A 407 5.98 25.27 5.86
C MET A 407 7.16 26.04 5.25
N LYS A 408 7.81 25.45 4.26
CA LYS A 408 8.95 26.06 3.58
C LYS A 408 8.51 26.68 2.27
N MET A 409 8.79 27.96 2.08
CA MET A 409 8.49 28.66 0.84
C MET A 409 9.76 29.21 0.17
N TYR A 410 9.76 29.21 -1.16
CA TYR A 410 10.75 29.97 -1.93
C TYR A 410 10.46 31.46 -1.84
N THR A 411 11.51 32.28 -1.94
CA THR A 411 11.39 33.75 -1.86
C THR A 411 10.76 34.35 -3.12
N LYS A 412 10.87 33.69 -4.26
CA LYS A 412 10.42 34.22 -5.56
C LYS A 412 9.81 33.11 -6.41
N ASP A 413 8.80 33.47 -7.16
CA ASP A 413 8.18 32.59 -8.15
C ASP A 413 9.10 32.37 -9.37
N PRO A 414 8.99 31.20 -10.02
CA PRO A 414 9.71 30.93 -11.25
C PRO A 414 9.17 31.81 -12.38
N LYS A 415 10.03 32.14 -13.34
CA LYS A 415 9.67 33.02 -14.46
C LYS A 415 8.43 32.52 -15.20
N GLY A 416 7.42 33.38 -15.30
CA GLY A 416 6.16 33.13 -16.00
C GLY A 416 5.05 32.52 -15.13
N PHE A 417 5.21 32.54 -13.81
CA PHE A 417 4.21 32.18 -12.81
C PHE A 417 4.10 33.31 -11.77
N GLY A 418 2.91 33.48 -11.16
CA GLY A 418 2.69 34.48 -10.10
C GLY A 418 2.61 35.93 -10.58
N ASP A 419 2.62 36.17 -11.90
CA ASP A 419 2.50 37.51 -12.51
C ASP A 419 1.02 37.97 -12.65
N SER A 420 0.05 37.15 -12.19
CA SER A 420 -1.39 37.30 -12.45
C SER A 420 -2.20 37.97 -11.36
#